data_AF-A0A1Q8QNY1-F1
#
_entry.id   AF-A0A1Q8QNY1-F1
#
_cell.length_a   1.000
_cell.length_b   1.000
_cell.length_c   1.000
_cell.angle_alpha   90.00
_cell.angle_beta   90.00
_cell.angle_gamma   90.00
#
_symmetry.space_group_name_H-M   'P 1'
#
loop_
_entity.id
_entity.type
_entity.pdbx_description
1 polymer ?
#
loop_
_entity_poly.entity_id
_entity_poly.type
_entity_poly.pdbx_seq_one_letter_code
_entity_poly.pdbx_strand_id
1 'polypeptide(L)'
;MAAVYADARVAPNECIAGEVNQRLFEAASCGCLPISERRPEAVAELFAPGREALYYDDVLELDEHLRFAAAHPGLAEKMGRAAHAAVEARHLPEHRAAALLALAAEAGNAPGSPVTGPAAAEATALTFFRLLRSGQTSLPRQAVWDRLAAAPPSPAVVMAMLHMAADTDDRTLLPQLAGVCLARPDLAANVQAAALACAACWRMGDPEGARRAYAAYVGATGRVRAVRLHDAFDYLLFFAAALEAGGYDAAPGMVFDPDRHLPENAAECLLAAKVLRPDALEVDRRLAGILRRLPGTQAEQVGLLSNLSLHRRNDWPLGLELAQANLAAYRREPGLEEAMAAALAAAGQGQLARFSRRLALGDPAGRLRAELAARGLPLPPLEAAP
;
A
#
# COMPACT_ATOMS: atom_id res chain seq x y z
N MET A 1 17.18 -24.65 1.12
CA MET A 1 17.27 -23.43 0.31
C MET A 1 18.65 -23.25 -0.31
N ALA A 2 19.75 -23.15 0.46
CA ALA A 2 21.10 -22.97 -0.11
C ALA A 2 21.50 -24.00 -1.19
N ALA A 3 21.13 -25.29 -1.01
CA ALA A 3 21.38 -26.32 -2.03
C ALA A 3 20.63 -26.08 -3.35
N VAL A 4 19.44 -25.46 -3.30
CA VAL A 4 18.66 -25.09 -4.50
C VAL A 4 19.34 -23.94 -5.23
N TYR A 5 19.81 -22.93 -4.49
CA TYR A 5 20.53 -21.80 -5.09
C TYR A 5 21.89 -22.22 -5.67
N ALA A 6 22.61 -23.11 -5.01
CA ALA A 6 23.88 -23.61 -5.52
C ALA A 6 23.78 -24.31 -6.89
N ASP A 7 22.59 -24.83 -7.23
CA ASP A 7 22.30 -25.48 -8.52
C ASP A 7 21.58 -24.55 -9.52
N ALA A 8 21.30 -23.29 -9.13
CA ALA A 8 20.57 -22.31 -9.93
C ALA A 8 21.48 -21.21 -10.48
N ARG A 9 21.30 -20.85 -11.75
CA ARG A 9 22.00 -19.69 -12.36
C ARG A 9 21.34 -18.36 -12.04
N VAL A 10 20.01 -18.35 -11.98
CA VAL A 10 19.19 -17.16 -11.78
C VAL A 10 18.17 -17.40 -10.67
N ALA A 11 17.81 -16.34 -9.95
CA ALA A 11 16.83 -16.40 -8.88
C ALA A 11 15.79 -15.27 -9.06
N PRO A 12 14.62 -15.56 -9.66
CA PRO A 12 13.48 -14.67 -9.66
C PRO A 12 12.98 -14.43 -8.24
N ASN A 13 12.61 -13.19 -7.95
CA ASN A 13 12.16 -12.78 -6.64
C ASN A 13 11.00 -11.79 -6.71
N GLU A 14 9.89 -12.20 -6.11
CA GLU A 14 8.76 -11.35 -5.78
C GLU A 14 8.90 -10.81 -4.35
N CYS A 15 8.73 -9.50 -4.21
CA CYS A 15 8.64 -8.78 -2.95
C CYS A 15 7.26 -9.04 -2.34
N ILE A 16 7.25 -9.66 -1.16
CA ILE A 16 6.00 -9.88 -0.42
C ILE A 16 5.63 -8.57 0.27
N ALA A 17 4.38 -8.13 0.11
CA ALA A 17 3.88 -6.88 0.68
C ALA A 17 4.71 -5.63 0.33
N GLY A 18 5.42 -5.67 -0.81
CA GLY A 18 6.23 -4.54 -1.25
C GLY A 18 7.46 -4.28 -0.37
N GLU A 19 7.99 -5.30 0.29
CA GLU A 19 9.16 -5.19 1.17
C GLU A 19 10.41 -5.90 0.60
N VAL A 20 11.58 -5.42 1.00
CA VAL A 20 12.86 -6.11 0.77
C VAL A 20 12.85 -7.42 1.54
N ASN A 21 13.01 -8.54 0.84
CA ASN A 21 13.14 -9.84 1.47
C ASN A 21 14.59 -10.36 1.46
N GLN A 22 14.90 -11.32 2.32
CA GLN A 22 16.26 -11.85 2.47
C GLN A 22 16.71 -12.73 1.29
N ARG A 23 15.77 -13.23 0.48
CA ARG A 23 16.03 -14.21 -0.59
C ARG A 23 16.96 -13.66 -1.67
N LEU A 24 16.90 -12.35 -1.92
CA LEU A 24 17.82 -11.67 -2.84
C LEU A 24 19.28 -11.83 -2.41
N PHE A 25 19.56 -11.63 -1.12
CA PHE A 25 20.91 -11.74 -0.58
C PHE A 25 21.35 -13.20 -0.48
N GLU A 26 20.45 -14.12 -0.12
CA GLU A 26 20.74 -15.56 -0.09
C GLU A 26 21.12 -16.07 -1.49
N ALA A 27 20.33 -15.75 -2.51
CA ALA A 27 20.60 -16.14 -3.88
C ALA A 27 21.92 -15.54 -4.41
N ALA A 28 22.13 -14.24 -4.21
CA ALA A 28 23.38 -13.57 -4.58
C ALA A 28 24.58 -14.17 -3.83
N SER A 29 24.43 -14.56 -2.56
CA SER A 29 25.49 -15.22 -1.77
C SER A 29 25.88 -16.57 -2.38
N CYS A 30 24.99 -17.25 -3.09
CA CYS A 30 25.29 -18.49 -3.81
C CYS A 30 25.82 -18.24 -5.24
N GLY A 31 25.98 -16.99 -5.67
CA GLY A 31 26.43 -16.63 -7.02
C GLY A 31 25.34 -16.68 -8.08
N CYS A 32 24.06 -16.82 -7.69
CA CYS A 32 22.95 -16.67 -8.61
C CYS A 32 22.82 -15.20 -9.03
N LEU A 33 22.37 -14.96 -10.26
CA LEU A 33 21.89 -13.64 -10.68
C LEU A 33 20.50 -13.37 -10.10
N PRO A 34 20.33 -12.36 -9.22
CA PRO A 34 19.01 -11.94 -8.76
C PRO A 34 18.23 -11.27 -9.90
N ILE A 35 16.96 -11.64 -10.02
CA ILE A 35 15.99 -10.99 -10.91
C ILE A 35 14.82 -10.55 -10.02
N SER A 36 14.61 -9.26 -9.83
CA SER A 36 13.67 -8.75 -8.83
C SER A 36 12.75 -7.67 -9.39
N GLU A 37 11.65 -7.42 -8.70
CA GLU A 37 10.86 -6.22 -8.91
C GLU A 37 11.69 -4.94 -8.81
N ARG A 38 11.40 -3.98 -9.68
CA ARG A 38 11.97 -2.63 -9.62
C ARG A 38 11.42 -1.81 -8.44
N ARG A 39 10.22 -2.16 -7.96
CA ARG A 39 9.55 -1.48 -6.85
C ARG A 39 9.40 -2.40 -5.63
N PRO A 40 9.51 -1.87 -4.40
CA PRO A 40 9.75 -0.46 -4.03
C PRO A 40 11.16 0.02 -4.41
N GLU A 41 11.36 1.34 -4.52
CA GLU A 41 12.62 1.98 -4.98
C GLU A 41 13.87 1.45 -4.26
N ALA A 42 13.76 1.22 -2.93
CA ALA A 42 14.82 0.65 -2.11
C ALA A 42 15.36 -0.70 -2.63
N VAL A 43 14.55 -1.52 -3.31
CA VAL A 43 14.98 -2.81 -3.90
C VAL A 43 15.93 -2.59 -5.07
N ALA A 44 15.69 -1.56 -5.89
CA ALA A 44 16.54 -1.22 -7.03
C ALA A 44 17.90 -0.62 -6.62
N GLU A 45 18.02 -0.16 -5.37
CA GLU A 45 19.26 0.38 -4.81
C GLU A 45 20.16 -0.71 -4.19
N LEU A 46 19.62 -1.90 -3.94
CA LEU A 46 20.37 -3.00 -3.30
C LEU A 46 21.48 -3.53 -4.21
N PHE A 47 21.26 -3.61 -5.52
CA PHE A 47 22.19 -4.16 -6.52
C PHE A 47 22.29 -3.24 -7.72
N ALA A 48 23.49 -3.08 -8.29
CA ALA A 48 23.68 -2.25 -9.48
C ALA A 48 22.87 -2.80 -10.68
N PRO A 49 21.89 -2.05 -11.22
CA PRO A 49 21.05 -2.52 -12.32
C PRO A 49 21.86 -2.91 -13.56
N GLY A 50 21.55 -4.07 -14.15
CA GLY A 50 22.21 -4.56 -15.36
C GLY A 50 23.64 -5.07 -15.15
N ARG A 51 24.16 -5.02 -13.91
CA ARG A 51 25.48 -5.55 -13.55
C ARG A 51 25.40 -6.62 -12.47
N GLU A 52 24.64 -6.35 -11.42
CA GLU A 52 24.54 -7.19 -10.22
C GLU A 52 23.13 -7.78 -10.06
N ALA A 53 22.12 -7.17 -10.69
CA ALA A 53 20.76 -7.69 -10.74
C ALA A 53 20.05 -7.25 -12.03
N LEU A 54 19.01 -7.99 -12.40
CA LEU A 54 18.02 -7.56 -13.40
C LEU A 54 16.73 -7.15 -12.67
N TYR A 55 16.07 -6.13 -13.19
CA TYR A 55 14.86 -5.56 -12.58
C TYR A 55 13.70 -5.55 -13.56
N TYR A 56 12.52 -5.91 -13.09
CA TYR A 56 11.29 -5.92 -13.88
C TYR A 56 10.14 -5.15 -13.20
N ASP A 57 9.22 -4.63 -14.01
CA ASP A 57 7.98 -4.00 -13.53
C ASP A 57 6.76 -4.93 -13.63
N ASP A 58 6.81 -5.94 -14.51
CA ASP A 58 5.74 -6.92 -14.72
C ASP A 58 6.29 -8.28 -15.18
N VAL A 59 5.37 -9.24 -15.30
CA VAL A 59 5.71 -10.61 -15.71
C VAL A 59 6.22 -10.76 -17.14
N LEU A 60 5.90 -9.84 -18.05
CA LEU A 60 6.42 -9.89 -19.42
C LEU A 60 7.90 -9.50 -19.45
N GLU A 61 8.29 -8.49 -18.69
CA GLU A 61 9.70 -8.12 -18.51
C GLU A 61 10.48 -9.18 -17.73
N LEU A 62 9.87 -9.82 -16.73
CA LEU A 62 10.47 -10.97 -16.06
C LEU A 62 10.76 -12.12 -17.04
N ASP A 63 9.80 -12.47 -17.89
CA ASP A 63 9.95 -13.50 -18.92
C ASP A 63 11.07 -13.14 -19.92
N GLU A 64 11.18 -11.86 -20.33
CA GLU A 64 12.30 -11.37 -21.13
C GLU A 64 13.66 -11.59 -20.44
N HIS A 65 13.79 -11.26 -19.15
CA HIS A 65 15.03 -11.47 -18.39
C HIS A 65 15.38 -12.94 -18.26
N LEU A 66 14.38 -13.81 -18.06
CA LEU A 66 14.57 -15.25 -18.01
C LEU A 66 15.06 -15.82 -19.34
N ARG A 67 14.45 -15.41 -20.46
CA ARG A 67 14.90 -15.81 -21.80
C ARG A 67 16.30 -15.29 -22.12
N PHE A 68 16.60 -14.05 -21.73
CA PHE A 68 17.94 -13.47 -21.86
C PHE A 68 18.97 -14.30 -21.09
N ALA A 69 18.72 -14.64 -19.83
CA ALA A 69 19.64 -15.42 -19.02
C ALA A 69 19.83 -16.85 -19.55
N ALA A 70 18.77 -17.45 -20.11
CA ALA A 70 18.83 -18.76 -20.77
C ALA A 70 19.68 -18.71 -22.06
N ALA A 71 19.55 -17.64 -22.86
CA ALA A 71 20.31 -17.45 -24.08
C ALA A 71 21.77 -17.04 -23.84
N HIS A 72 22.06 -16.39 -22.71
CA HIS A 72 23.38 -15.85 -22.38
C HIS A 72 23.91 -16.34 -21.02
N PRO A 73 24.11 -17.67 -20.85
CA PRO A 73 24.44 -18.26 -19.56
C PRO A 73 25.72 -17.69 -18.94
N GLY A 74 26.78 -17.49 -19.74
CA GLY A 74 28.04 -16.94 -19.24
C GLY A 74 27.95 -15.48 -18.78
N LEU A 75 27.04 -14.69 -19.38
CA LEU A 75 26.78 -13.32 -18.95
C LEU A 75 25.99 -13.32 -17.64
N ALA A 76 24.95 -14.15 -17.52
CA ALA A 76 24.21 -14.31 -16.27
C ALA A 76 25.11 -14.76 -15.12
N GLU A 77 26.02 -15.71 -15.34
CA GLU A 77 27.02 -16.13 -14.34
C GLU A 77 28.00 -15.01 -13.97
N LYS A 78 28.43 -14.19 -14.94
CA LYS A 78 29.25 -13.01 -14.67
C LYS A 78 28.53 -12.02 -13.77
N MET A 79 27.25 -11.78 -14.02
CA MET A 79 26.43 -10.88 -13.19
C MET A 79 26.18 -11.47 -11.80
N GLY A 80 25.91 -12.78 -11.69
CA GLY A 80 25.77 -13.48 -10.41
C GLY A 80 27.03 -13.43 -9.55
N ARG A 81 28.23 -13.57 -10.14
CA ARG A 81 29.50 -13.33 -9.44
C ARG A 81 29.66 -11.88 -8.97
N ALA A 82 29.21 -10.91 -9.76
CA ALA A 82 29.22 -9.51 -9.34
C ALA A 82 28.24 -9.26 -8.18
N ALA A 83 27.07 -9.91 -8.19
CA ALA A 83 26.10 -9.88 -7.10
C ALA A 83 26.67 -10.50 -5.81
N HIS A 84 27.36 -11.63 -5.93
CA HIS A 84 28.05 -12.27 -4.81
C HIS A 84 29.09 -11.34 -4.16
N ALA A 85 29.99 -10.76 -4.97
CA ALA A 85 30.98 -9.80 -4.49
C ALA A 85 30.32 -8.56 -3.85
N ALA A 86 29.17 -8.12 -4.37
CA ALA A 86 28.40 -7.05 -3.76
C ALA A 86 27.83 -7.44 -2.37
N VAL A 87 27.41 -8.70 -2.18
CA VAL A 87 26.97 -9.14 -0.85
C VAL A 87 28.10 -9.08 0.16
N GLU A 88 29.27 -9.62 -0.20
CA GLU A 88 30.47 -9.58 0.64
C GLU A 88 30.90 -8.15 0.99
N ALA A 89 30.76 -7.22 0.05
CA ALA A 89 31.20 -5.84 0.22
C ALA A 89 30.22 -4.94 0.99
N ARG A 90 28.91 -5.21 0.95
CA ARG A 90 27.91 -4.26 1.49
C ARG A 90 26.65 -4.85 2.12
N HIS A 91 26.41 -6.16 2.04
CA HIS A 91 25.14 -6.76 2.52
C HIS A 91 25.28 -7.87 3.57
N LEU A 92 26.48 -8.06 4.12
CA LEU A 92 26.66 -8.90 5.32
C LEU A 92 25.92 -8.34 6.57
N PRO A 93 25.56 -9.19 7.55
CA PRO A 93 24.93 -8.75 8.80
C PRO A 93 25.70 -7.63 9.54
N GLU A 94 27.03 -7.66 9.50
CA GLU A 94 27.89 -6.64 10.08
C GLU A 94 27.68 -5.25 9.45
N HIS A 95 27.46 -5.16 8.13
CA HIS A 95 27.15 -3.90 7.46
C HIS A 95 25.80 -3.36 7.92
N ARG A 96 24.79 -4.23 8.08
CA ARG A 96 23.47 -3.83 8.58
C ARG A 96 23.55 -3.35 10.03
N ALA A 97 24.29 -4.06 10.88
CA ALA A 97 24.51 -3.66 12.26
C ALA A 97 25.23 -2.31 12.34
N ALA A 98 26.28 -2.10 11.54
CA ALA A 98 26.99 -0.84 11.45
C ALA A 98 26.07 0.32 11.00
N ALA A 99 25.23 0.09 9.99
CA ALA A 99 24.27 1.09 9.51
C ALA A 99 23.23 1.46 10.59
N LEU A 100 22.69 0.47 11.32
CA LEU A 100 21.76 0.72 12.43
C LEU A 100 22.42 1.53 13.56
N LEU A 101 23.66 1.22 13.90
CA LEU A 101 24.42 1.98 14.91
C LEU A 101 24.71 3.41 14.44
N ALA A 102 25.04 3.59 13.16
CA ALA A 102 25.23 4.92 12.57
C ALA A 102 23.93 5.73 12.62
N LEU A 103 22.80 5.16 12.21
CA LEU A 103 21.48 5.81 12.30
C LEU A 103 21.12 6.17 13.75
N ALA A 104 21.40 5.29 14.72
CA ALA A 104 21.17 5.58 16.12
C ALA A 104 22.06 6.74 16.64
N ALA A 105 23.32 6.79 16.21
CA ALA A 105 24.24 7.86 16.55
C ALA A 105 23.83 9.20 15.91
N GLU A 106 23.45 9.19 14.63
CA GLU A 106 22.93 10.36 13.92
C GLU A 106 21.66 10.88 14.58
N ALA A 107 20.71 9.99 14.88
CA ALA A 107 19.49 10.34 15.58
C ALA A 107 19.78 10.95 16.96
N GLY A 108 20.75 10.42 17.71
CA GLY A 108 21.15 10.95 19.02
C GLY A 108 21.84 12.32 18.95
N ASN A 109 22.47 12.65 17.82
CA ASN A 109 23.24 13.90 17.63
C ASN A 109 22.48 14.98 16.83
N ALA A 110 21.29 14.68 16.30
CA ALA A 110 20.51 15.62 15.52
C ALA A 110 20.13 16.88 16.33
N PRO A 111 20.08 18.08 15.73
CA PRO A 111 19.64 19.29 16.43
C PRO A 111 18.26 19.09 17.06
N GLY A 112 18.14 19.34 18.37
CA GLY A 112 16.91 19.09 19.13
C GLY A 112 16.74 17.64 19.61
N SER A 113 17.77 16.81 19.50
CA SER A 113 17.81 15.42 19.97
C SER A 113 18.84 15.22 21.11
N PRO A 114 18.62 14.25 22.03
CA PRO A 114 17.35 13.56 22.24
C PRO A 114 16.29 14.55 22.72
N VAL A 115 15.06 14.38 22.24
CA VAL A 115 13.92 15.10 22.79
C VAL A 115 13.81 14.72 24.27
N THR A 116 13.56 15.69 25.15
CA THR A 116 13.41 15.45 26.59
C THR A 116 12.04 15.91 27.10
N GLY A 117 11.69 15.51 28.32
CA GLY A 117 10.48 15.97 29.00
C GLY A 117 9.19 15.49 28.32
N PRO A 118 8.13 16.33 28.27
CA PRO A 118 6.81 15.92 27.81
C PRO A 118 6.77 15.35 26.38
N ALA A 119 7.54 15.93 25.45
CA ALA A 119 7.59 15.48 24.06
C ALA A 119 8.28 14.10 23.92
N ALA A 120 9.25 13.78 24.79
CA ALA A 120 9.87 12.47 24.84
C ALA A 120 8.90 11.40 25.37
N ALA A 121 8.10 11.76 26.38
CA ALA A 121 7.07 10.90 26.93
C ALA A 121 5.99 10.58 25.88
N GLU A 122 5.53 11.58 25.12
CA GLU A 122 4.62 11.41 23.99
C GLU A 122 5.19 10.47 22.93
N ALA A 123 6.39 10.76 22.41
CA ALA A 123 7.02 9.93 21.38
C ALA A 123 7.16 8.47 21.85
N THR A 124 7.64 8.27 23.08
CA THR A 124 7.80 6.93 23.67
C THR A 124 6.45 6.20 23.80
N ALA A 125 5.41 6.88 24.27
CA ALA A 125 4.08 6.29 24.42
C ALA A 125 3.49 5.88 23.07
N LEU A 126 3.60 6.75 22.05
CA LEU A 126 3.14 6.47 20.70
C LEU A 126 3.93 5.33 20.03
N THR A 127 5.24 5.26 20.22
CA THR A 127 6.06 4.13 19.74
C THR A 127 5.59 2.82 20.34
N PHE A 128 5.40 2.75 21.66
CA PHE A 128 4.91 1.52 22.31
C PHE A 128 3.48 1.18 21.91
N PHE A 129 2.62 2.16 21.68
CA PHE A 129 1.29 1.93 21.10
C PHE A 129 1.37 1.29 19.71
N ARG A 130 2.21 1.81 18.81
CA ARG A 130 2.38 1.25 17.47
C ARG A 130 2.96 -0.17 17.52
N LEU A 131 3.97 -0.42 18.38
CA LEU A 131 4.51 -1.76 18.60
C LEU A 131 3.48 -2.73 19.20
N LEU A 132 2.62 -2.26 20.11
CA LEU A 132 1.52 -3.05 20.65
C LEU A 132 0.52 -3.44 19.56
N ARG A 133 0.11 -2.46 18.75
CA ARG A 133 -0.87 -2.66 17.67
C ARG A 133 -0.34 -3.60 16.58
N SER A 134 0.97 -3.59 16.31
CA SER A 134 1.60 -4.52 15.36
C SER A 134 1.99 -5.88 15.97
N GLY A 135 1.76 -6.10 17.28
CA GLY A 135 2.14 -7.33 17.96
C GLY A 135 3.66 -7.52 18.16
N GLN A 136 4.44 -6.44 18.05
CA GLN A 136 5.91 -6.44 18.12
C GLN A 136 6.46 -6.03 19.49
N THR A 137 5.65 -6.07 20.54
CA THR A 137 6.09 -5.79 21.91
C THR A 137 5.53 -6.81 22.89
N SER A 138 6.33 -7.13 23.91
CA SER A 138 5.92 -7.95 25.05
C SER A 138 5.32 -7.13 26.19
N LEU A 139 5.22 -5.80 26.06
CA LEU A 139 4.64 -4.97 27.11
C LEU A 139 3.14 -5.27 27.30
N PRO A 140 2.67 -5.39 28.56
CA PRO A 140 1.25 -5.49 28.83
C PRO A 140 0.50 -4.26 28.31
N ARG A 141 -0.71 -4.48 27.77
CA ARG A 141 -1.60 -3.42 27.28
C ARG A 141 -1.79 -2.29 28.30
N GLN A 142 -2.00 -2.62 29.57
CA GLN A 142 -2.14 -1.64 30.64
C GLN A 142 -0.90 -0.73 30.77
N ALA A 143 0.31 -1.29 30.62
CA ALA A 143 1.53 -0.51 30.72
C ALA A 143 1.68 0.48 29.56
N VAL A 144 1.14 0.16 28.37
CA VAL A 144 1.08 1.10 27.24
C VAL A 144 0.01 2.17 27.49
N TRP A 145 -1.15 1.78 28.04
CA TRP A 145 -2.21 2.70 28.43
C TRP A 145 -1.72 3.74 29.44
N ASP A 146 -1.04 3.31 30.50
CA ASP A 146 -0.52 4.20 31.55
C ASP A 146 0.47 5.23 30.99
N ARG A 147 1.28 4.81 29.99
CA ARG A 147 2.20 5.72 29.29
C ARG A 147 1.45 6.76 28.46
N LEU A 148 0.41 6.36 27.73
CA LEU A 148 -0.43 7.29 26.96
C LEU A 148 -1.16 8.26 27.88
N ALA A 149 -1.72 7.77 29.00
CA ALA A 149 -2.43 8.59 29.97
C ALA A 149 -1.52 9.60 30.69
N ALA A 150 -0.24 9.26 30.85
CA ALA A 150 0.77 10.16 31.44
C ALA A 150 1.41 11.13 30.41
N ALA A 151 1.26 10.87 29.11
CA ALA A 151 1.78 11.74 28.05
C ALA A 151 0.90 12.99 27.88
N PRO A 152 1.45 14.08 27.30
CA PRO A 152 0.63 15.20 26.86
C PRO A 152 -0.54 14.74 26.00
N PRO A 153 -1.77 15.26 26.20
CA PRO A 153 -2.94 14.84 25.45
C PRO A 153 -2.94 15.48 24.05
N SER A 154 -1.93 15.17 23.24
CA SER A 154 -1.90 15.59 21.83
C SER A 154 -2.96 14.86 21.02
N PRO A 155 -3.28 15.32 19.80
CA PRO A 155 -4.15 14.57 18.89
C PRO A 155 -3.71 13.13 18.68
N ALA A 156 -2.41 12.89 18.49
CA ALA A 156 -1.88 11.55 18.29
C ALA A 156 -2.08 10.65 19.52
N VAL A 157 -1.87 11.18 20.74
CA VAL A 157 -2.07 10.43 21.99
C VAL A 157 -3.53 10.10 22.20
N VAL A 158 -4.44 11.06 22.01
CA VAL A 158 -5.89 10.82 22.16
C VAL A 158 -6.40 9.80 21.13
N MET A 159 -5.92 9.87 19.89
CA MET A 159 -6.23 8.87 18.86
C MET A 159 -5.72 7.47 19.26
N ALA A 160 -4.48 7.36 19.74
CA ALA A 160 -3.94 6.09 20.22
C ALA A 160 -4.78 5.49 21.36
N MET A 161 -5.22 6.34 22.31
CA MET A 161 -6.12 5.91 23.38
C MET A 161 -7.48 5.45 22.85
N LEU A 162 -8.05 6.14 21.84
CA LEU A 162 -9.29 5.71 21.18
C LEU A 162 -9.15 4.32 20.54
N HIS A 163 -8.03 4.04 19.87
CA HIS A 163 -7.75 2.69 19.34
C HIS A 163 -7.64 1.64 20.43
N MET A 164 -6.96 1.95 21.54
CA MET A 164 -6.83 0.98 22.63
C MET A 164 -8.17 0.66 23.31
N ALA A 165 -9.01 1.68 23.52
CA ALA A 165 -10.36 1.52 24.05
C ALA A 165 -11.28 0.77 23.07
N ALA A 166 -11.09 1.03 21.77
CA ALA A 166 -11.79 0.36 20.69
C ALA A 166 -11.53 -1.14 20.67
N ASP A 167 -10.27 -1.54 20.72
CA ASP A 167 -9.84 -2.93 20.67
C ASP A 167 -10.41 -3.80 21.81
N THR A 168 -10.74 -3.21 22.96
CA THR A 168 -11.31 -3.92 24.12
C THR A 168 -12.84 -3.85 24.21
N ASP A 169 -13.49 -3.21 23.24
CA ASP A 169 -14.92 -2.84 23.31
C ASP A 169 -15.27 -2.15 24.66
N ASP A 170 -14.40 -1.25 25.15
CA ASP A 170 -14.66 -0.56 26.42
C ASP A 170 -15.77 0.48 26.23
N ARG A 171 -17.00 0.06 26.54
CA ARG A 171 -18.23 0.87 26.38
C ARG A 171 -18.32 2.06 27.33
N THR A 172 -17.41 2.20 28.29
CA THR A 172 -17.38 3.35 29.20
C THR A 172 -16.36 4.38 28.72
N LEU A 173 -15.18 3.92 28.35
CA LEU A 173 -14.05 4.77 27.99
C LEU A 173 -14.16 5.32 26.57
N LEU A 174 -14.67 4.52 25.63
CA LEU A 174 -14.77 4.91 24.22
C LEU A 174 -15.69 6.14 24.01
N PRO A 175 -16.89 6.25 24.62
CA PRO A 175 -17.70 7.47 24.54
C PRO A 175 -17.02 8.69 25.18
N GLN A 176 -16.29 8.50 26.29
CA GLN A 176 -15.60 9.60 26.98
C GLN A 176 -14.51 10.19 26.08
N LEU A 177 -13.67 9.34 25.49
CA LEU A 177 -12.62 9.76 24.57
C LEU A 177 -13.20 10.36 23.28
N ALA A 178 -14.27 9.78 22.74
CA ALA A 178 -14.96 10.36 21.59
C ALA A 178 -15.49 11.76 21.92
N GLY A 179 -16.08 11.95 23.11
CA GLY A 179 -16.51 13.25 23.62
C GLY A 179 -15.38 14.27 23.77
N VAL A 180 -14.18 13.85 24.18
CA VAL A 180 -12.99 14.72 24.23
C VAL A 180 -12.64 15.24 22.84
N CYS A 181 -12.70 14.39 21.80
CA CYS A 181 -12.47 14.83 20.42
C CYS A 181 -13.49 15.88 19.94
N LEU A 182 -14.73 15.84 20.45
CA LEU A 182 -15.76 16.84 20.12
C LEU A 182 -15.51 18.18 20.82
N ALA A 183 -15.09 18.14 22.08
CA ALA A 183 -15.00 19.32 22.94
C ALA A 183 -13.75 20.17 22.66
N ARG A 184 -12.71 19.58 22.06
CA ARG A 184 -11.44 20.24 21.80
C ARG A 184 -11.34 20.71 20.34
N PRO A 185 -11.19 22.02 20.08
CA PRO A 185 -11.13 22.55 18.71
C PRO A 185 -9.99 21.96 17.85
N ASP A 186 -8.82 21.71 18.44
CA ASP A 186 -7.67 21.14 17.74
C ASP A 186 -7.89 19.68 17.32
N LEU A 187 -8.62 18.90 18.12
CA LEU A 187 -9.03 17.54 17.78
C LEU A 187 -10.18 17.54 16.79
N ALA A 188 -11.18 18.40 16.99
CA ALA A 188 -12.32 18.52 16.09
C ALA A 188 -11.89 18.92 14.68
N ALA A 189 -10.87 19.78 14.54
CA ALA A 189 -10.29 20.18 13.26
C ALA A 189 -9.42 19.09 12.60
N ASN A 190 -8.97 18.09 13.36
CA ASN A 190 -8.13 17.01 12.86
C ASN A 190 -8.99 15.91 12.20
N VAL A 191 -8.77 15.69 10.90
CA VAL A 191 -9.56 14.74 10.10
C VAL A 191 -9.47 13.30 10.59
N GLN A 192 -8.29 12.84 11.05
CA GLN A 192 -8.10 11.48 11.56
C GLN A 192 -8.82 11.31 12.90
N ALA A 193 -8.67 12.27 13.83
CA ALA A 193 -9.37 12.24 15.11
C ALA A 193 -10.91 12.27 14.94
N ALA A 194 -11.41 13.09 14.01
CA ALA A 194 -12.83 13.18 13.69
C ALA A 194 -13.36 11.88 13.06
N ALA A 195 -12.63 11.28 12.11
CA ALA A 195 -12.99 10.01 11.50
C ALA A 195 -13.07 8.89 12.56
N LEU A 196 -12.06 8.81 13.43
CA LEU A 196 -12.00 7.83 14.52
C LEU A 196 -13.13 8.01 15.53
N ALA A 197 -13.40 9.24 15.97
CA ALA A 197 -14.51 9.53 16.89
C ALA A 197 -15.86 9.16 16.26
N CYS A 198 -16.06 9.47 14.98
CA CYS A 198 -17.28 9.13 14.27
C CYS A 198 -17.47 7.61 14.15
N ALA A 199 -16.43 6.88 13.73
CA ALA A 199 -16.44 5.43 13.62
C ALA A 199 -16.62 4.75 14.99
N ALA A 200 -16.02 5.30 16.05
CA ALA A 200 -16.21 4.84 17.42
C ALA A 200 -17.68 4.96 17.86
N CYS A 201 -18.32 6.11 17.62
CA CYS A 201 -19.74 6.31 17.92
C CYS A 201 -20.63 5.30 17.18
N TRP A 202 -20.35 5.02 15.91
CA TRP A 202 -21.09 4.01 15.15
C TRP A 202 -20.92 2.60 15.71
N ARG A 203 -19.70 2.21 16.09
CA ARG A 203 -19.45 0.89 16.69
C ARG A 203 -20.16 0.69 18.03
N MET A 204 -20.41 1.76 18.76
CA MET A 204 -21.20 1.74 20.00
C MET A 204 -22.71 1.81 19.78
N GLY A 205 -23.18 1.95 18.54
CA GLY A 205 -24.60 2.18 18.26
C GLY A 205 -25.11 3.57 18.66
N ASP A 206 -24.23 4.60 18.67
CA ASP A 206 -24.58 6.01 18.94
C ASP A 206 -24.53 6.86 17.64
N PRO A 207 -25.57 6.78 16.78
CA PRO A 207 -25.62 7.58 15.55
C PRO A 207 -25.67 9.10 15.82
N GLU A 208 -26.23 9.53 16.95
CA GLU A 208 -26.25 10.94 17.33
C GLU A 208 -24.85 11.44 17.71
N GLY A 209 -24.05 10.63 18.39
CA GLY A 209 -22.63 10.89 18.64
C GLY A 209 -21.83 11.02 17.35
N ALA A 210 -22.04 10.11 16.40
CA ALA A 210 -21.39 10.17 15.09
C ALA A 210 -21.75 11.48 14.35
N ARG A 211 -23.02 11.88 14.38
CA ARG A 211 -23.49 13.15 13.80
C ARG A 211 -22.86 14.36 14.47
N ARG A 212 -22.69 14.35 15.81
CA ARG A 212 -21.99 15.41 16.55
C ARG A 212 -20.51 15.50 16.16
N ALA A 213 -19.82 14.35 16.01
CA ALA A 213 -18.43 14.30 15.54
C ALA A 213 -18.24 14.91 14.17
N TYR A 214 -19.09 14.51 13.23
CA TYR A 214 -19.11 15.08 11.90
C TYR A 214 -19.38 16.59 11.91
N ALA A 215 -20.40 17.05 12.66
CA ALA A 215 -20.74 18.46 12.73
C ALA A 215 -19.60 19.30 13.34
N ALA A 216 -18.91 18.79 14.37
CA ALA A 216 -17.75 19.44 14.97
C ALA A 216 -16.63 19.61 13.95
N TYR A 217 -16.31 18.58 13.17
CA TYR A 217 -15.29 18.64 12.11
C TYR A 217 -15.65 19.62 10.98
N VAL A 218 -16.88 19.57 10.48
CA VAL A 218 -17.34 20.49 9.43
C VAL A 218 -17.30 21.95 9.91
N GLY A 219 -17.74 22.20 11.15
CA GLY A 219 -17.68 23.53 11.76
C GLY A 219 -16.24 24.01 11.93
N ALA A 220 -15.34 23.16 12.42
CA ALA A 220 -13.93 23.49 12.62
C ALA A 220 -13.18 23.78 11.32
N THR A 221 -13.59 23.17 10.20
CA THR A 221 -13.02 23.41 8.86
C THR A 221 -13.60 24.63 8.14
N GLY A 222 -14.45 25.42 8.81
CA GLY A 222 -15.02 26.65 8.26
C GLY A 222 -16.06 26.45 7.14
N ARG A 223 -16.53 25.21 6.94
CA ARG A 223 -17.56 24.91 5.94
C ARG A 223 -18.93 25.31 6.47
N VAL A 224 -19.60 26.22 5.75
CA VAL A 224 -20.88 26.82 6.16
C VAL A 224 -22.06 25.83 6.02
N ARG A 225 -21.93 24.78 5.21
CA ARG A 225 -22.97 23.75 5.03
C ARG A 225 -22.38 22.35 5.12
N ALA A 226 -22.87 21.59 6.10
CA ALA A 226 -22.65 20.16 6.21
C ALA A 226 -23.55 19.42 5.21
N VAL A 227 -22.99 18.45 4.49
CA VAL A 227 -23.78 17.50 3.70
C VAL A 227 -24.57 16.64 4.68
N ARG A 228 -25.83 16.34 4.35
CA ARG A 228 -26.61 15.41 5.18
C ARG A 228 -26.14 14.00 4.89
N LEU A 229 -25.67 13.31 5.93
CA LEU A 229 -25.25 11.91 5.90
C LEU A 229 -26.27 11.08 6.69
N HIS A 230 -26.63 9.90 6.19
CA HIS A 230 -27.76 9.13 6.70
C HIS A 230 -27.35 7.97 7.60
N ASP A 231 -26.27 7.27 7.26
CA ASP A 231 -25.83 6.09 7.98
C ASP A 231 -24.30 5.94 7.98
N ALA A 232 -23.81 4.90 8.67
CA ALA A 232 -22.38 4.63 8.84
C ALA A 232 -21.61 4.58 7.51
N PHE A 233 -22.23 4.07 6.45
CA PHE A 233 -21.62 4.01 5.12
C PHE A 233 -21.35 5.42 4.57
N ASP A 234 -22.31 6.33 4.66
CA ASP A 234 -22.14 7.72 4.19
C ASP A 234 -21.03 8.45 4.95
N TYR A 235 -20.92 8.24 6.27
CA TYR A 235 -19.84 8.81 7.08
C TYR A 235 -18.47 8.25 6.68
N LEU A 236 -18.36 6.95 6.46
CA LEU A 236 -17.12 6.32 6.01
C LEU A 236 -16.68 6.85 4.63
N LEU A 237 -17.61 7.02 3.68
CA LEU A 237 -17.28 7.59 2.37
C LEU A 237 -16.84 9.05 2.46
N PHE A 238 -17.51 9.84 3.31
CA PHE A 238 -17.15 11.23 3.55
C PHE A 238 -15.74 11.32 4.13
N PHE A 239 -15.45 10.57 5.20
CA PHE A 239 -14.14 10.61 5.85
C PHE A 239 -13.05 10.02 4.97
N ALA A 240 -13.34 8.99 4.17
CA ALA A 240 -12.38 8.52 3.16
C ALA A 240 -11.95 9.65 2.23
N ALA A 241 -12.90 10.43 1.68
CA ALA A 241 -12.57 11.55 0.80
C ALA A 241 -11.83 12.69 1.54
N ALA A 242 -12.20 12.96 2.79
CA ALA A 242 -11.52 13.97 3.62
C ALA A 242 -10.08 13.55 3.97
N LEU A 243 -9.85 12.26 4.23
CA LEU A 243 -8.54 11.68 4.52
C LEU A 243 -7.65 11.69 3.27
N GLU A 244 -8.17 11.31 2.09
CA GLU A 244 -7.44 11.45 0.81
C GLU A 244 -7.02 12.90 0.56
N ALA A 245 -7.92 13.87 0.78
CA ALA A 245 -7.59 15.29 0.65
C ALA A 245 -6.52 15.78 1.65
N GLY A 246 -6.38 15.09 2.78
CA GLY A 246 -5.33 15.33 3.78
C GLY A 246 -4.04 14.54 3.56
N GLY A 247 -3.94 13.73 2.50
CA GLY A 247 -2.78 12.88 2.21
C GLY A 247 -2.73 11.57 3.01
N TYR A 248 -3.83 11.19 3.67
CA TYR A 248 -3.96 9.95 4.46
C TYR A 248 -4.63 8.84 3.65
N ASP A 249 -4.07 8.51 2.49
CA ASP A 249 -4.63 7.52 1.56
C ASP A 249 -4.66 6.11 2.16
N ALA A 250 -3.52 5.66 2.68
CA ALA A 250 -3.31 4.33 3.24
C ALA A 250 -2.06 4.33 4.14
N ALA A 251 -1.93 3.32 4.99
CA ALA A 251 -0.74 3.09 5.80
C ALA A 251 -0.25 1.64 5.59
N PRO A 252 1.01 1.41 5.16
CA PRO A 252 1.57 0.07 5.07
C PRO A 252 1.90 -0.50 6.46
N GLY A 253 2.04 -1.83 6.55
CA GLY A 253 2.62 -2.51 7.72
C GLY A 253 1.65 -2.90 8.84
N MET A 254 0.34 -2.60 8.72
CA MET A 254 -0.67 -3.05 9.69
C MET A 254 -1.89 -3.62 8.96
N VAL A 255 -2.28 -4.84 9.33
CA VAL A 255 -3.48 -5.47 8.77
C VAL A 255 -4.71 -4.87 9.45
N PHE A 256 -5.46 -4.08 8.69
CA PHE A 256 -6.72 -3.53 9.15
C PHE A 256 -7.80 -4.63 9.26
N ASP A 257 -8.48 -4.69 10.39
CA ASP A 257 -9.59 -5.59 10.66
C ASP A 257 -10.82 -4.70 10.96
N PRO A 258 -11.80 -4.61 10.05
CA PRO A 258 -12.95 -3.72 10.20
C PRO A 258 -13.86 -4.08 11.38
N ASP A 259 -13.80 -5.31 11.91
CA ASP A 259 -14.60 -5.74 13.06
C ASP A 259 -13.95 -5.32 14.39
N ARG A 260 -12.63 -5.11 14.40
CA ARG A 260 -11.86 -4.80 15.61
C ARG A 260 -11.34 -3.38 15.65
N HIS A 261 -10.79 -2.90 14.53
CA HIS A 261 -10.06 -1.66 14.43
C HIS A 261 -10.95 -0.50 13.97
N LEU A 262 -10.61 0.70 14.43
CA LEU A 262 -11.15 1.94 13.87
C LEU A 262 -10.30 2.39 12.67
N PRO A 263 -10.89 2.99 11.63
CA PRO A 263 -10.15 3.43 10.44
C PRO A 263 -9.39 4.75 10.66
N GLU A 264 -8.09 4.78 10.35
CA GLU A 264 -7.19 5.94 10.43
C GLU A 264 -6.91 6.61 9.07
N ASN A 265 -7.19 5.92 7.96
CA ASN A 265 -6.89 6.35 6.60
C ASN A 265 -8.03 6.01 5.63
N ALA A 266 -7.95 6.54 4.42
CA ALA A 266 -9.03 6.42 3.43
C ALA A 266 -9.29 4.97 3.00
N ALA A 267 -8.23 4.18 2.79
CA ALA A 267 -8.36 2.77 2.46
C ALA A 267 -9.11 1.99 3.56
N GLU A 268 -8.79 2.21 4.83
CA GLU A 268 -9.47 1.58 5.96
C GLU A 268 -10.95 2.00 6.06
N CYS A 269 -11.26 3.28 5.84
CA CYS A 269 -12.66 3.73 5.76
C CYS A 269 -13.43 3.01 4.63
N LEU A 270 -12.81 2.86 3.46
CA LEU A 270 -13.43 2.19 2.32
C LEU A 270 -13.56 0.68 2.54
N LEU A 271 -12.59 0.02 3.18
CA LEU A 271 -12.69 -1.38 3.58
C LEU A 271 -13.85 -1.59 4.56
N ALA A 272 -13.98 -0.74 5.58
CA ALA A 272 -15.11 -0.78 6.49
C ALA A 272 -16.45 -0.51 5.77
N ALA A 273 -16.48 0.42 4.81
CA ALA A 273 -17.68 0.70 4.01
C ALA A 273 -18.07 -0.51 3.13
N LYS A 274 -17.09 -1.23 2.60
CA LYS A 274 -17.30 -2.45 1.82
C LYS A 274 -17.92 -3.57 2.66
N VAL A 275 -17.54 -3.71 3.93
CA VAL A 275 -18.20 -4.67 4.85
C VAL A 275 -19.69 -4.34 5.01
N LEU A 276 -20.03 -3.05 5.15
CA LEU A 276 -21.42 -2.63 5.29
C LEU A 276 -22.23 -2.82 4.01
N ARG A 277 -21.63 -2.58 2.85
CA ARG A 277 -22.29 -2.70 1.53
C ARG A 277 -21.34 -3.34 0.51
N PRO A 278 -21.26 -4.69 0.45
CA PRO A 278 -20.31 -5.41 -0.41
C PRO A 278 -20.45 -5.11 -1.90
N ASP A 279 -21.67 -4.81 -2.34
CA ASP A 279 -22.03 -4.55 -3.74
C ASP A 279 -21.79 -3.09 -4.19
N ALA A 280 -21.26 -2.23 -3.31
CA ALA A 280 -21.01 -0.83 -3.61
C ALA A 280 -19.78 -0.66 -4.52
N LEU A 281 -19.97 -0.78 -5.83
CA LEU A 281 -18.89 -0.72 -6.84
C LEU A 281 -18.05 0.57 -6.81
N GLU A 282 -18.58 1.68 -6.31
CA GLU A 282 -17.79 2.90 -6.15
C GLU A 282 -16.66 2.74 -5.13
N VAL A 283 -16.87 1.92 -4.09
CA VAL A 283 -15.88 1.59 -3.07
C VAL A 283 -14.74 0.80 -3.70
N ASP A 284 -15.07 -0.20 -4.52
CA ASP A 284 -14.08 -1.02 -5.22
C ASP A 284 -13.21 -0.18 -6.17
N ARG A 285 -13.84 0.72 -6.92
CA ARG A 285 -13.10 1.62 -7.82
C ARG A 285 -12.15 2.54 -7.05
N ARG A 286 -12.60 3.11 -5.92
CA ARG A 286 -11.76 3.99 -5.11
C ARG A 286 -10.62 3.23 -4.43
N LEU A 287 -10.91 2.08 -3.84
CA LEU A 287 -9.89 1.20 -3.25
C LEU A 287 -8.85 0.78 -4.29
N ALA A 288 -9.26 0.30 -5.47
CA ALA A 288 -8.34 -0.07 -6.54
C ALA A 288 -7.43 1.11 -6.94
N GLY A 289 -7.96 2.34 -6.96
CA GLY A 289 -7.18 3.54 -7.25
C GLY A 289 -6.12 3.86 -6.20
N ILE A 290 -6.43 3.66 -4.91
CA ILE A 290 -5.48 3.83 -3.80
C ILE A 290 -4.42 2.72 -3.86
N LEU A 291 -4.83 1.46 -3.92
CA LEU A 291 -3.95 0.29 -3.92
C LEU A 291 -2.98 0.28 -5.10
N ARG A 292 -3.38 0.80 -6.28
CA ARG A 292 -2.48 0.95 -7.43
C ARG A 292 -1.18 1.72 -7.11
N ARG A 293 -1.22 2.62 -6.11
CA ARG A 293 -0.05 3.44 -5.70
C ARG A 293 0.82 2.75 -4.65
N LEU A 294 0.38 1.63 -4.10
CA LEU A 294 1.05 0.92 -3.02
C LEU A 294 1.72 -0.35 -3.58
N PRO A 295 3.05 -0.47 -3.44
CA PRO A 295 3.73 -1.73 -3.73
C PRO A 295 3.19 -2.86 -2.85
N GLY A 296 3.06 -4.06 -3.40
CA GLY A 296 2.64 -5.25 -2.67
C GLY A 296 1.13 -5.47 -2.56
N THR A 297 0.29 -4.61 -3.16
CA THR A 297 -1.18 -4.74 -3.14
C THR A 297 -1.79 -5.15 -4.49
N GLN A 298 -0.96 -5.68 -5.39
CA GLN A 298 -1.37 -6.01 -6.76
C GLN A 298 -2.44 -7.11 -6.77
N ALA A 299 -2.36 -8.10 -5.89
CA ALA A 299 -3.33 -9.18 -5.80
C ALA A 299 -4.72 -8.68 -5.38
N GLU A 300 -4.78 -7.82 -4.35
CA GLU A 300 -6.00 -7.17 -3.88
C GLU A 300 -6.60 -6.28 -4.97
N GLN A 301 -5.75 -5.52 -5.67
CA GLN A 301 -6.17 -4.69 -6.80
C GLN A 301 -6.82 -5.53 -7.90
N VAL A 302 -6.23 -6.67 -8.28
CA VAL A 302 -6.80 -7.61 -9.26
C VAL A 302 -8.19 -8.09 -8.82
N GLY A 303 -8.37 -8.43 -7.53
CA GLY A 303 -9.68 -8.84 -7.00
C GLY A 303 -10.75 -7.76 -7.17
N LEU A 304 -10.45 -6.52 -6.83
CA LEU A 304 -11.37 -5.38 -6.95
C LEU A 304 -11.70 -5.08 -8.42
N LEU A 305 -10.69 -5.03 -9.29
CA LEU A 305 -10.87 -4.75 -10.72
C LEU A 305 -11.63 -5.88 -11.43
N SER A 306 -11.41 -7.13 -11.04
CA SER A 306 -12.15 -8.28 -11.54
C SER A 306 -13.62 -8.19 -11.16
N ASN A 307 -13.94 -7.82 -9.91
CA ASN A 307 -15.34 -7.59 -9.52
C ASN A 307 -15.98 -6.48 -10.37
N LEU A 308 -15.29 -5.35 -10.53
CA LEU A 308 -15.78 -4.23 -11.35
C LEU A 308 -16.03 -4.64 -12.81
N SER A 309 -15.16 -5.46 -13.40
CA SER A 309 -15.27 -5.87 -14.81
C SER A 309 -16.48 -6.78 -15.05
N LEU A 310 -16.88 -7.61 -14.08
CA LEU A 310 -18.09 -8.43 -14.16
C LEU A 310 -19.37 -7.60 -14.33
N HIS A 311 -19.43 -6.43 -13.69
CA HIS A 311 -20.56 -5.50 -13.77
C HIS A 311 -20.46 -4.54 -14.97
N ARG A 312 -19.28 -4.40 -15.59
CA ARG A 312 -19.03 -3.47 -16.69
C ARG A 312 -18.25 -4.14 -17.83
N ARG A 313 -18.78 -5.25 -18.34
CA ARG A 313 -18.10 -6.12 -19.32
C ARG A 313 -17.62 -5.42 -20.61
N ASN A 314 -18.29 -4.35 -21.02
CA ASN A 314 -17.95 -3.58 -22.22
C ASN A 314 -17.09 -2.33 -21.93
N ASP A 315 -16.70 -2.08 -20.68
CA ASP A 315 -15.84 -0.97 -20.27
C ASP A 315 -14.37 -1.34 -20.56
N TRP A 316 -13.95 -1.19 -21.81
CA TRP A 316 -12.59 -1.56 -22.23
C TRP A 316 -11.48 -0.80 -21.47
N PRO A 317 -11.63 0.46 -21.01
CA PRO A 317 -10.63 1.10 -20.16
C PRO A 317 -10.40 0.36 -18.84
N LEU A 318 -11.48 -0.15 -18.24
CA LEU A 318 -11.40 -0.98 -17.04
C LEU A 318 -10.78 -2.35 -17.33
N GLY A 319 -11.13 -2.99 -18.44
CA GLY A 319 -10.51 -4.25 -18.88
C GLY A 319 -9.00 -4.12 -19.10
N LEU A 320 -8.54 -3.02 -19.71
CA LEU A 320 -7.11 -2.75 -19.88
C LEU A 320 -6.40 -2.51 -18.53
N GLU A 321 -7.06 -1.84 -17.58
CA GLU A 321 -6.51 -1.66 -16.23
C GLU A 321 -6.40 -2.99 -15.48
N LEU A 322 -7.41 -3.86 -15.58
CA LEU A 322 -7.37 -5.22 -15.04
C LEU A 322 -6.27 -6.07 -15.68
N ALA A 323 -6.06 -5.94 -17.00
CA ALA A 323 -4.98 -6.62 -17.70
C ALA A 323 -3.61 -6.22 -17.13
N GLN A 324 -3.36 -4.91 -17.00
CA GLN A 324 -2.11 -4.39 -16.44
C GLN A 324 -1.91 -4.82 -14.99
N ALA A 325 -2.96 -4.81 -14.17
CA ALA A 325 -2.90 -5.30 -12.79
C ALA A 325 -2.56 -6.80 -12.72
N ASN A 326 -3.12 -7.63 -13.61
CA ASN A 326 -2.76 -9.05 -13.69
C ASN A 326 -1.27 -9.24 -14.06
N LEU A 327 -0.76 -8.50 -15.04
CA LEU A 327 0.65 -8.60 -15.43
C LEU A 327 1.60 -8.16 -14.30
N ALA A 328 1.24 -7.10 -13.57
CA ALA A 328 1.96 -6.64 -12.38
C ALA A 328 1.85 -7.62 -11.20
N ALA A 329 0.80 -8.46 -11.16
CA ALA A 329 0.59 -9.51 -10.15
C ALA A 329 1.10 -10.89 -10.62
N TYR A 330 2.01 -10.94 -11.59
CA TYR A 330 2.60 -12.18 -12.11
C TYR A 330 1.63 -13.17 -12.77
N ARG A 331 0.46 -12.68 -13.19
CA ARG A 331 -0.59 -13.47 -13.86
C ARG A 331 -0.52 -13.21 -15.37
N ARG A 332 0.46 -13.82 -16.02
CA ARG A 332 0.75 -13.62 -17.45
C ARG A 332 -0.45 -13.92 -18.34
N GLU A 333 -0.95 -15.16 -18.30
CA GLU A 333 -2.05 -15.60 -19.17
C GLU A 333 -3.34 -14.80 -18.92
N PRO A 334 -3.82 -14.64 -17.67
CA PRO A 334 -4.97 -13.78 -17.40
C PRO A 334 -4.77 -12.33 -17.87
N GLY A 335 -3.58 -11.76 -17.69
CA GLY A 335 -3.29 -10.40 -18.15
C GLY A 335 -3.37 -10.26 -19.67
N LEU A 336 -2.87 -11.23 -20.41
CA LEU A 336 -2.95 -11.25 -21.88
C LEU A 336 -4.40 -11.45 -22.37
N GLU A 337 -5.16 -12.33 -21.71
CA GLU A 337 -6.58 -12.59 -22.03
C GLU A 337 -7.43 -11.33 -21.82
N GLU A 338 -7.28 -10.65 -20.69
CA GLU A 338 -7.99 -9.40 -20.38
C GLU A 338 -7.60 -8.27 -21.34
N ALA A 339 -6.31 -8.17 -21.71
CA ALA A 339 -5.86 -7.19 -22.69
C ALA A 339 -6.49 -7.43 -24.06
N MET A 340 -6.57 -8.70 -24.48
CA MET A 340 -7.18 -9.10 -25.75
C MET A 340 -8.69 -8.84 -25.75
N ALA A 341 -9.39 -9.18 -24.66
CA ALA A 341 -10.81 -8.90 -24.49
C ALA A 341 -11.10 -7.38 -24.52
N ALA A 342 -10.30 -6.58 -23.81
CA ALA A 342 -10.42 -5.13 -23.81
C ALA A 342 -10.20 -4.53 -25.20
N ALA A 343 -9.21 -5.02 -25.95
CA ALA A 343 -8.92 -4.55 -27.29
C ALA A 343 -10.05 -4.90 -28.29
N LEU A 344 -10.62 -6.11 -28.18
CA LEU A 344 -11.79 -6.52 -28.98
C LEU A 344 -13.03 -5.67 -28.64
N ALA A 345 -13.28 -5.39 -27.36
CA ALA A 345 -14.36 -4.51 -26.93
C ALA A 345 -14.16 -3.07 -27.46
N ALA A 346 -12.93 -2.55 -27.43
CA ALA A 346 -12.60 -1.25 -28.01
C ALA A 346 -12.81 -1.22 -29.52
N ALA A 347 -12.43 -2.28 -30.24
CA ALA A 347 -12.67 -2.42 -31.68
C ALA A 347 -14.16 -2.42 -32.01
N GLY A 348 -14.97 -3.19 -31.29
CA GLY A 348 -16.43 -3.21 -31.44
C GLY A 348 -17.10 -1.86 -31.18
N GLN A 349 -16.44 -0.96 -30.43
CA GLN A 349 -16.90 0.42 -30.16
C GLN A 349 -16.28 1.47 -31.10
N GLY A 350 -15.45 1.07 -32.07
CA GLY A 350 -14.73 2.00 -32.94
C GLY A 350 -13.64 2.82 -32.22
N GLN A 351 -13.15 2.37 -31.06
CA GLN A 351 -12.20 3.08 -30.20
C GLN A 351 -10.79 2.45 -30.18
N LEU A 352 -10.46 1.59 -31.15
CA LEU A 352 -9.17 0.86 -31.15
C LEU A 352 -7.94 1.78 -31.16
N ALA A 353 -8.02 2.94 -31.83
CA ALA A 353 -6.94 3.95 -31.77
C ALA A 353 -6.77 4.56 -30.38
N ARG A 354 -7.88 4.78 -29.66
CA ARG A 354 -7.87 5.28 -28.26
C ARG A 354 -7.32 4.21 -27.31
N PHE A 355 -7.67 2.94 -27.53
CA PHE A 355 -7.07 1.80 -26.83
C PHE A 355 -5.56 1.76 -27.04
N SER A 356 -5.09 1.82 -28.29
CA SER A 356 -3.65 1.81 -28.64
C SER A 356 -2.87 2.91 -27.91
N ARG A 357 -3.39 4.15 -27.89
CA ARG A 357 -2.77 5.26 -27.15
C ARG A 357 -2.76 5.04 -25.63
N ARG A 358 -3.85 4.53 -25.05
CA ARG A 358 -3.91 4.25 -23.60
C ARG A 358 -2.98 3.11 -23.21
N LEU A 359 -2.89 2.06 -24.03
CA LEU A 359 -1.95 0.96 -23.84
C LEU A 359 -0.52 1.48 -23.78
N ALA A 360 -0.10 2.33 -24.73
CA ALA A 360 1.25 2.88 -24.77
C ALA A 360 1.66 3.66 -23.51
N LEU A 361 0.71 4.26 -22.78
CA LEU A 361 1.00 4.94 -21.51
C LEU A 361 1.38 3.98 -20.37
N GLY A 362 0.85 2.75 -20.39
CA GLY A 362 1.15 1.71 -19.39
C GLY A 362 1.95 0.53 -19.93
N ASP A 363 2.42 0.62 -21.17
CA ASP A 363 3.30 -0.33 -21.85
C ASP A 363 4.38 0.44 -22.64
N PRO A 364 5.24 1.22 -21.95
CA PRO A 364 6.22 2.10 -22.62
C PRO A 364 7.24 1.31 -23.44
N ALA A 365 7.54 0.07 -23.05
CA ALA A 365 8.44 -0.83 -23.78
C ALA A 365 7.74 -1.58 -24.94
N GLY A 366 6.41 -1.48 -25.06
CA GLY A 366 5.65 -2.13 -26.12
C GLY A 366 5.56 -3.66 -26.02
N ARG A 367 5.78 -4.23 -24.84
CA ARG A 367 5.80 -5.69 -24.60
C ARG A 367 4.41 -6.29 -24.77
N LEU A 368 3.42 -5.68 -24.11
CA LEU A 368 2.04 -6.12 -24.21
C LEU A 368 1.50 -5.90 -25.62
N ARG A 369 1.85 -4.78 -26.26
CA ARG A 369 1.54 -4.54 -27.68
C ARG A 369 2.11 -5.64 -28.58
N ALA A 370 3.36 -6.06 -28.37
CA ALA A 370 3.97 -7.13 -29.15
C ALA A 370 3.28 -8.49 -28.93
N GLU A 371 2.93 -8.83 -27.69
CA GLU A 371 2.21 -10.06 -27.35
C GLU A 371 0.79 -10.11 -27.96
N LEU A 372 0.10 -8.96 -28.03
CA LEU A 372 -1.20 -8.84 -28.72
C LEU A 372 -1.05 -9.02 -30.23
N ALA A 373 -0.02 -8.42 -30.84
CA ALA A 373 0.25 -8.59 -32.27
C ALA A 373 0.58 -10.05 -32.62
N ALA A 374 1.39 -10.73 -31.79
CA ALA A 374 1.71 -12.15 -31.94
C ALA A 374 0.46 -13.06 -31.84
N ARG A 375 -0.58 -12.59 -31.15
CA ARG A 375 -1.90 -13.27 -31.04
C ARG A 375 -2.89 -12.88 -32.13
N GLY A 376 -2.43 -12.22 -33.19
CA GLY A 376 -3.26 -11.87 -34.34
C GLY A 376 -4.11 -10.60 -34.15
N LEU A 377 -3.79 -9.76 -33.16
CA LEU A 377 -4.46 -8.49 -32.92
C LEU A 377 -3.52 -7.29 -33.13
N PRO A 378 -3.15 -6.96 -34.38
CA PRO A 378 -2.30 -5.80 -34.65
C PRO A 378 -3.03 -4.51 -34.27
N LEU A 379 -2.41 -3.71 -33.41
CA LEU A 379 -2.97 -2.42 -32.99
C LEU A 379 -2.55 -1.30 -33.95
N PRO A 380 -3.42 -0.28 -34.17
CA PRO A 380 -3.07 0.89 -34.96
C PRO A 380 -1.77 1.54 -34.48
N PRO A 381 -0.92 2.06 -35.39
CA PRO A 381 0.29 2.77 -35.02
C PRO A 381 -0.03 3.93 -34.07
N LEU A 382 0.92 4.28 -33.21
CA LEU A 382 0.82 5.51 -32.43
C LEU A 382 1.10 6.66 -33.40
N GLU A 383 0.04 7.35 -33.84
CA GLU A 383 0.22 8.61 -34.56
C GLU A 383 1.00 9.58 -33.66
N ALA A 384 2.01 10.25 -34.21
CA ALA A 384 2.66 11.36 -33.52
C ALA A 384 1.57 12.36 -33.16
N ALA A 385 1.41 12.66 -31.87
CA ALA A 385 0.44 13.65 -31.43
C ALA A 385 0.71 14.99 -32.17
N PRO A 386 -0.31 15.70 -32.65
CA PRO A 386 -0.13 17.06 -33.15
C PRO A 386 0.42 18.00 -32.07
#